data_AF-A0A7J6W0M5-F1
#
_entry.id   AF-A0A7J6W0M5-F1
#
_cell.length_a   1.000
_cell.length_b   1.000
_cell.length_c   1.000
_cell.angle_alpha   90.00
_cell.angle_beta   90.00
_cell.angle_gamma   90.00
#
_symmetry.space_group_name_H-M   'P 1'
#
loop_
_entity.id
_entity.type
_entity.pdbx_description
1 polymer ?
#
loop_
_entity_poly.entity_id
_entity_poly.type
_entity_poly.pdbx_seq_one_letter_code
_entity_poly.pdbx_strand_id
1 'polypeptide(L)'
;MASHYFLSFSGIGGAEVALHRVGVPYNNIVSVEISAVNRKILRSWWEQTNQTGNLIELKDVPQLGVDKLEHLIHVLGGFDLIVGGSPCNNLTGSNRSSNDGLGGIHSILFYDYSELLTLSSA
;
A
#
# COMPACT_ATOMS: atom_id res chain seq x y z
N MET A 1 21.66 -2.69 -5.45
CA MET A 1 20.42 -2.08 -5.97
C MET A 1 19.52 -1.85 -4.77
N ALA A 2 18.99 -0.65 -4.57
CA ALA A 2 18.12 -0.40 -3.44
C ALA A 2 16.71 -0.88 -3.78
N SER A 3 16.07 -1.66 -2.89
CA SER A 3 14.75 -2.24 -3.18
C SER A 3 13.63 -1.49 -2.45
N HIS A 4 12.65 -1.01 -3.21
CA HIS A 4 11.59 -0.11 -2.77
C HIS A 4 10.21 -0.68 -3.11
N TYR A 5 9.36 -0.80 -2.10
CA TYR A 5 8.07 -1.48 -2.22
C TYR A 5 6.95 -0.52 -1.84
N PHE A 6 5.93 -0.44 -2.69
CA PHE A 6 4.71 0.32 -2.43
C PHE A 6 3.55 -0.63 -2.16
N LEU A 7 2.90 -0.48 -1.02
CA LEU A 7 1.81 -1.33 -0.55
C LEU A 7 0.57 -0.48 -0.27
N SER A 8 -0.38 -0.56 -1.20
CA SER A 8 -1.69 0.07 -1.09
C SER A 8 -2.63 -0.84 -0.30
N PHE A 9 -3.13 -0.34 0.83
CA PHE A 9 -4.00 -1.06 1.78
C PHE A 9 -3.32 -2.27 2.42
N SER A 10 -2.26 -2.00 3.19
CA SER A 10 -1.50 -3.05 3.89
C SER A 10 -2.33 -3.86 4.89
N GLY A 11 -3.45 -3.32 5.40
CA GLY A 11 -4.21 -3.98 6.45
C GLY A 11 -3.31 -4.27 7.64
N ILE A 12 -3.29 -5.53 8.07
CA ILE A 12 -2.43 -6.00 9.18
C ILE A 12 -0.97 -6.27 8.78
N GLY A 13 -0.57 -6.01 7.53
CA GLY A 13 0.81 -6.22 7.06
C GLY A 13 1.06 -7.55 6.34
N GLY A 14 0.05 -8.11 5.67
CA GLY A 14 0.13 -9.47 5.12
C GLY A 14 1.21 -9.64 4.04
N ALA A 15 1.39 -8.63 3.19
CA ALA A 15 2.37 -8.68 2.11
C ALA A 15 3.80 -8.42 2.63
N GLU A 16 3.95 -7.53 3.62
CA GLU A 16 5.21 -7.29 4.33
C GLU A 16 5.71 -8.57 5.02
N VAL A 17 4.80 -9.27 5.72
CA VAL A 17 5.07 -10.57 6.32
C VAL A 17 5.46 -11.62 5.26
N ALA A 18 4.76 -11.65 4.12
CA ALA A 18 5.05 -12.59 3.05
C ALA A 18 6.45 -12.36 2.45
N LEU A 19 6.79 -11.10 2.14
CA LEU A 19 8.11 -10.72 1.64
C LEU A 19 9.22 -11.12 2.61
N HIS A 20 9.02 -10.84 3.90
CA HIS A 20 9.96 -11.24 4.96
C HIS A 20 10.13 -12.76 5.02
N ARG A 21 9.04 -13.54 4.96
CA ARG A 21 9.09 -15.01 5.03
C ARG A 21 9.76 -15.66 3.84
N VAL A 22 9.65 -15.06 2.65
CA VAL A 22 10.32 -15.54 1.43
C VAL A 22 11.80 -15.09 1.41
N GLY A 23 12.23 -14.25 2.34
CA GLY A 23 13.61 -13.78 2.43
C GLY A 23 13.95 -12.71 1.39
N VAL A 24 12.94 -12.00 0.88
CA VAL A 24 13.15 -10.89 -0.05
C VAL A 24 13.60 -9.67 0.76
N PRO A 25 14.80 -9.12 0.50
CA PRO A 25 15.26 -7.92 1.18
C PRO A 25 14.51 -6.69 0.67
N TYR A 26 14.24 -5.75 1.56
CA TYR A 26 13.65 -4.45 1.24
C TYR A 26 14.31 -3.33 2.03
N ASN A 27 14.54 -2.19 1.37
CA ASN A 27 15.13 -1.01 1.97
C ASN A 27 14.06 -0.01 2.42
N ASN A 28 13.01 0.17 1.62
CA ASN A 28 11.90 1.05 1.95
C ASN A 28 10.57 0.34 1.64
N ILE A 29 9.66 0.37 2.60
CA ILE A 29 8.27 -0.03 2.45
C ILE A 29 7.39 1.19 2.68
N VAL A 30 6.64 1.60 1.65
CA VAL A 30 5.58 2.60 1.77
C VAL A 30 4.26 1.88 1.94
N SER A 31 3.63 2.03 3.10
CA SER A 31 2.36 1.40 3.46
C SER A 31 1.25 2.43 3.56
N VAL A 32 0.12 2.21 2.89
CA VAL A 32 -1.08 3.04 3.02
C VAL A 32 -2.14 2.27 3.80
N GLU A 33 -2.56 2.78 4.95
CA GLU A 33 -3.59 2.12 5.79
C GLU A 33 -4.36 3.13 6.66
N ILE A 34 -5.69 3.11 6.58
CA ILE A 34 -6.57 4.05 7.28
C ILE A 34 -6.76 3.72 8.76
N SER A 35 -6.85 2.44 9.10
CA SER A 35 -7.06 1.97 10.47
C SER A 35 -5.79 2.15 11.31
N ALA A 36 -5.89 2.96 12.35
CA ALA A 36 -4.80 3.13 13.32
C ALA A 36 -4.45 1.83 14.04
N VAL A 37 -5.43 0.94 14.23
CA VAL A 37 -5.22 -0.38 14.85
C VAL A 37 -4.37 -1.25 13.94
N ASN A 38 -4.67 -1.27 12.64
CA ASN A 38 -3.93 -2.03 11.64
C ASN A 38 -2.48 -1.53 11.51
N ARG A 39 -2.29 -0.21 11.43
CA ARG A 39 -0.96 0.42 11.47
C ARG A 39 -0.16 0.04 12.71
N LYS A 40 -0.81 0.03 13.88
CA LYS A 40 -0.16 -0.40 15.12
C LYS A 40 0.28 -1.87 15.07
N ILE A 41 -0.55 -2.75 14.50
CA ILE A 41 -0.21 -4.17 14.33
C ILE A 41 1.03 -4.32 13.43
N LEU A 42 1.04 -3.66 12.26
CA LEU A 42 2.18 -3.69 11.35
C LEU A 42 3.45 -3.17 12.03
N ARG A 43 3.36 -2.04 12.73
CA ARG A 43 4.51 -1.46 13.45
C ARG A 43 5.05 -2.39 14.55
N SER A 44 4.16 -2.98 15.35
CA SER A 44 4.57 -3.94 16.37
C SER A 44 5.27 -5.16 15.75
N TRP A 45 4.77 -5.67 14.63
CA TRP A 45 5.44 -6.75 13.91
C TRP A 45 6.80 -6.31 13.35
N TRP A 46 6.90 -5.10 12.78
CA TRP A 46 8.12 -4.53 12.23
C TRP A 46 9.24 -4.46 13.27
N GLU A 47 8.91 -3.95 14.47
CA GLU A 47 9.83 -3.86 15.60
C GLU A 47 10.22 -5.24 16.13
N GLN A 48 9.27 -6.16 16.29
CA GLN A 48 9.52 -7.50 16.83
C GLN A 48 10.40 -8.37 15.92
N THR A 49 10.40 -8.10 14.61
CA THR A 49 11.19 -8.85 13.64
C THR A 49 12.52 -8.17 13.30
N ASN A 50 12.87 -7.09 14.00
CA ASN A 50 14.11 -6.32 13.81
C ASN A 50 14.37 -5.96 12.35
N GLN A 51 13.33 -5.50 11.64
CA GLN A 51 13.48 -5.07 10.26
C GLN A 51 14.49 -3.91 10.16
N THR A 52 15.41 -4.00 9.22
CA THR A 52 16.49 -3.02 9.03
C THR A 52 16.19 -1.95 7.99
N GLY A 53 15.11 -2.13 7.21
CA GLY A 53 14.62 -1.14 6.26
C GLY A 53 13.80 -0.02 6.94
N ASN A 54 13.29 0.89 6.13
CA ASN A 54 12.41 1.97 6.58
C ASN A 54 10.95 1.64 6.26
N LEU A 55 10.08 1.80 7.26
CA LEU A 55 8.63 1.75 7.09
C LEU A 55 8.07 3.18 7.03
N ILE A 56 7.50 3.55 5.89
CA ILE A 56 6.86 4.85 5.64
C ILE A 56 5.35 4.62 5.64
N GLU A 57 4.69 4.98 6.74
CA GLU A 57 3.24 4.80 6.88
C GLU A 57 2.48 6.06 6.43
N LEU A 58 1.49 5.87 5.55
CA LEU A 58 0.56 6.88 5.07
C LEU A 58 -0.85 6.53 5.57
N LYS A 59 -1.55 7.53 6.11
CA LYS A 59 -2.84 7.31 6.79
C LYS A 59 -4.01 7.23 5.82
N ASP A 60 -3.99 7.95 4.71
CA ASP A 60 -5.15 8.03 3.84
C ASP A 60 -4.75 8.32 2.39
N VAL A 61 -5.58 7.91 1.45
CA VAL A 61 -5.31 8.05 0.01
C VAL A 61 -5.36 9.51 -0.48
N PRO A 62 -6.21 10.40 0.07
CA PRO A 62 -6.07 11.83 -0.19
C PRO A 62 -4.73 12.41 0.31
N GLN A 63 -4.05 11.76 1.25
CA GLN A 63 -2.67 12.13 1.62
C GLN A 63 -1.64 11.56 0.65
N LEU A 64 -2.01 10.58 -0.18
CA LEU A 64 -1.29 10.09 -1.35
C LEU A 64 -1.79 10.82 -2.60
N GLY A 65 -1.93 12.16 -2.52
CA GLY A 65 -2.12 12.95 -3.74
C GLY A 65 -0.92 12.78 -4.68
N VAL A 66 -1.14 13.01 -5.98
CA VAL A 66 -0.13 12.86 -7.05
C VAL A 66 1.21 13.48 -6.66
N ASP A 67 1.21 14.70 -6.12
CA ASP A 67 2.43 15.41 -5.68
C ASP A 67 3.27 14.63 -4.65
N LYS A 68 2.60 13.98 -3.68
CA LYS A 68 3.30 13.23 -2.63
C LYS A 68 3.83 11.92 -3.18
N LEU A 69 3.09 11.30 -4.09
CA LEU A 69 3.54 10.12 -4.78
C LEU A 69 4.76 10.42 -5.67
N GLU A 70 4.71 11.46 -6.48
CA GLU A 70 5.84 11.94 -7.29
C GLU A 70 7.05 12.24 -6.41
N HIS A 71 6.84 12.89 -5.27
CA HIS A 71 7.90 13.13 -4.30
C HIS A 71 8.51 11.82 -3.77
N LEU A 72 7.69 10.83 -3.42
CA LEU A 72 8.17 9.52 -2.96
C LEU A 72 8.92 8.78 -4.06
N ILE A 73 8.42 8.77 -5.29
CA ILE A 73 9.10 8.20 -6.46
C ILE A 73 10.45 8.88 -6.64
N HIS A 74 10.50 10.21 -6.60
CA HIS A 74 11.74 10.98 -6.77
C HIS A 74 12.75 10.72 -5.65
N VAL A 75 12.32 10.69 -4.38
CA VAL A 75 13.20 10.48 -3.23
C VAL A 75 13.68 9.03 -3.12
N LEU A 76 12.84 8.07 -3.48
CA LEU A 76 13.17 6.65 -3.43
C LEU A 76 13.82 6.13 -4.72
N GLY A 77 13.72 6.86 -5.83
CA GLY A 77 14.20 6.41 -7.14
C GLY A 77 13.28 5.37 -7.78
N GLY A 78 11.98 5.40 -7.47
CA GLY A 78 10.97 4.46 -7.96
C GLY A 78 10.63 3.32 -6.99
N PHE A 79 9.82 2.37 -7.48
CA PHE A 79 9.38 1.18 -6.76
C PHE A 79 9.60 -0.08 -7.61
N ASP A 80 10.18 -1.12 -7.03
CA ASP A 80 10.40 -2.42 -7.69
C ASP A 80 9.14 -3.30 -7.66
N LEU A 81 8.25 -3.06 -6.71
CA LEU A 81 7.00 -3.80 -6.56
C LEU A 81 5.92 -2.90 -5.98
N ILE A 82 4.77 -2.87 -6.66
CA ILE A 82 3.56 -2.18 -6.22
C ILE A 82 2.46 -3.24 -5.96
N VAL A 83 2.14 -3.46 -4.69
CA VAL A 83 1.08 -4.36 -4.25
C VAL A 83 -0.14 -3.53 -3.86
N GLY A 84 -1.33 -3.93 -4.30
CA GLY A 84 -2.57 -3.27 -3.92
C GLY A 84 -3.68 -4.25 -3.59
N GLY A 85 -4.44 -3.96 -2.54
CA GLY A 85 -5.71 -4.63 -2.24
C GLY A 85 -6.82 -3.60 -2.15
N SER A 86 -7.95 -3.78 -2.84
CA SER A 86 -9.10 -2.89 -2.69
C SER A 86 -9.97 -3.33 -1.50
N PRO A 87 -10.59 -2.40 -0.74
CA PRO A 87 -11.60 -2.77 0.25
C PRO A 87 -12.73 -3.59 -0.39
N CYS A 88 -12.91 -4.84 0.03
CA CYS A 88 -13.85 -5.80 -0.58
C CYS A 88 -15.34 -5.51 -0.31
N ASN A 89 -15.68 -4.41 0.36
CA ASN A 89 -17.07 -4.11 0.76
C ASN A 89 -18.01 -3.84 -0.43
N ASN A 90 -17.49 -3.34 -1.56
CA ASN A 90 -18.28 -3.07 -2.77
C ASN A 90 -18.04 -4.08 -3.92
N LEU A 91 -17.25 -5.13 -3.68
CA LEU A 91 -16.86 -6.13 -4.71
C LEU A 91 -17.28 -7.56 -4.36
N THR A 92 -17.89 -7.77 -3.19
CA THR A 92 -18.42 -9.08 -2.80
C THR A 92 -19.90 -9.18 -3.15
N GLY A 93 -20.27 -10.20 -3.94
CA GLY A 93 -21.66 -10.46 -4.37
C GLY A 93 -22.67 -10.71 -3.24
N SER A 94 -22.20 -10.79 -1.98
CA SER A 94 -23.03 -10.97 -0.78
C SER A 94 -23.50 -9.66 -0.15
N ASN A 95 -23.03 -8.49 -0.61
CA ASN A 95 -23.47 -7.19 -0.09
C ASN A 95 -24.60 -6.60 -0.95
N ARG A 96 -25.86 -6.96 -0.65
CA ARG A 96 -27.05 -6.60 -1.45
C ARG A 96 -27.59 -5.17 -1.25
N SER A 97 -27.00 -4.36 -0.37
CA SER A 97 -27.54 -3.05 0.01
C SER A 97 -26.69 -1.83 -0.36
N SER A 98 -25.45 -1.99 -0.83
CA SER A 98 -24.57 -0.87 -1.23
C SER A 98 -23.53 -1.32 -2.29
N ASN A 99 -24.03 -1.82 -3.41
CA ASN A 99 -23.22 -2.36 -4.51
C ASN A 99 -23.00 -1.27 -5.58
N ASP A 100 -22.11 -0.31 -5.32
CA ASP A 100 -21.82 0.78 -6.29
C ASP A 100 -20.78 0.39 -7.36
N GLY A 101 -20.34 -0.87 -7.39
CA GLY A 101 -19.37 -1.38 -8.36
C GLY A 101 -18.05 -0.59 -8.34
N LEU A 102 -17.41 -0.42 -9.51
CA LEU A 102 -16.19 0.37 -9.70
C LEU A 102 -16.39 1.90 -9.52
N GLY A 103 -17.64 2.35 -9.37
CA GLY A 103 -17.99 3.77 -9.16
C GLY A 103 -18.14 4.17 -7.68
N GLY A 104 -17.99 3.23 -6.75
CA GLY A 104 -18.02 3.54 -5.32
C GLY A 104 -16.81 4.37 -4.89
N ILE A 105 -16.97 5.18 -3.85
CA ILE A 105 -15.87 5.99 -3.25
C ILE A 105 -14.68 5.11 -2.85
N HIS A 106 -14.93 3.85 -2.51
CA HIS A 106 -13.91 2.84 -2.19
C HIS A 106 -13.30 2.14 -3.42
N SER A 107 -13.90 2.29 -4.59
CA SER A 107 -13.52 1.63 -5.85
C SER A 107 -12.80 2.56 -6.82
N ILE A 108 -12.91 3.88 -6.65
CA ILE A 108 -12.11 4.90 -7.36
C ILE A 108 -10.60 4.68 -7.17
N LEU A 109 -10.24 4.05 -6.05
CA LEU A 109 -8.89 3.65 -5.65
C LEU A 109 -8.23 2.63 -6.60
N PHE A 110 -9.02 1.95 -7.43
CA PHE A 110 -8.51 1.12 -8.53
C PHE A 110 -7.89 1.98 -9.64
N TYR A 111 -8.41 3.19 -9.88
CA TYR A 111 -7.85 4.11 -10.87
C TYR A 111 -6.57 4.77 -10.37
N ASP A 112 -6.47 5.10 -9.08
CA ASP A 112 -5.24 5.60 -8.45
C ASP A 112 -4.08 4.60 -8.61
N TYR A 113 -4.38 3.29 -8.55
CA TYR A 113 -3.41 2.21 -8.82
C TYR A 113 -2.94 2.17 -10.30
N SER A 114 -3.83 2.49 -11.25
CA SER A 114 -3.47 2.54 -12.67
C SER A 114 -2.60 3.76 -13.03
N GLU A 115 -2.83 4.89 -12.36
CA GLU A 115 -2.02 6.11 -12.51
C GLU A 115 -0.63 5.93 -11.89
N LEU A 116 -0.55 5.28 -10.72
CA LEU A 116 0.68 4.81 -10.07
C LEU A 116 1.56 4.00 -11.02
N LEU A 117 0.99 2.98 -11.68
CA LEU A 117 1.72 2.14 -12.63
C LEU A 117 2.19 2.93 -13.87
N THR A 118 1.39 3.89 -14.32
CA THR A 118 1.73 4.73 -15.48
C THR A 118 2.91 5.65 -15.16
N LEU A 119 2.94 6.24 -13.97
CA LEU A 119 4.01 7.14 -13.52
C LEU A 119 5.33 6.40 -13.21
N SER A 120 5.29 5.14 -12.79
CA SER A 120 6.51 4.34 -12.52
C SER A 120 7.16 3.76 -13.78
N SER A 121 6.54 3.92 -14.96
CA SER A 121 6.96 3.30 -16.23
C SER A 121 7.65 4.28 -17.21
N ALA A 122 7.75 5.56 -16.85
CA ALA A 122 8.32 6.62 -17.68
C ALA A 122 9.75 6.97 -17.23
#